data_AF-A0A0T0MJZ6-F1
#
_entry.id   AF-A0A0T0MJZ6-F1
#
_cell.length_a   1.000
_cell.length_b   1.000
_cell.length_c   1.000
_cell.angle_alpha   90.00
_cell.angle_beta   90.00
_cell.angle_gamma   90.00
#
_symmetry.space_group_name_H-M   'P 1'
#
loop_
_entity.id
_entity.type
_entity.pdbx_description
1 polymer ?
#
loop_
_entity_poly.entity_id
_entity_poly.type
_entity_poly.pdbx_seq_one_letter_code
_entity_poly.pdbx_strand_id
1 'polypeptide(L)'
;MNLLAAPRATAPRVAPHLRHERLLLRDGARLLAGMDEVGRGSLAGPVSVGVVVVDVTTRSAPKGVADSKLLAPAARTRLLPALGRWGLARAVGHASAAEIDEVGIIAALRLAGTRALGAVATSVGPVDVVLLDGSHDWLSRPAQADLFTLDDEPTLPVPRVHMRVKADRTCASVAAASVLAKCERDAMMVGLSAEHPAYRWDENKGYASPEHMAALRELGPSVLHRRSWRLPGTTGGEGLVDEVAGLPVDDDVDAALLGLASDPDEAF
;
A
#
# COMPACT_ATOMS: atom_id res chain seq x y z
N MET A 1 -24.51 0.80 43.87
CA MET A 1 -25.10 0.46 42.55
C MET A 1 -24.10 0.84 41.47
N ASN A 2 -23.37 -0.15 40.94
CA ASN A 2 -22.37 0.08 39.90
C ASN A 2 -23.07 -0.09 38.54
N LEU A 3 -23.28 1.01 37.80
CA LEU A 3 -23.82 0.97 36.45
C LEU A 3 -22.75 0.41 35.50
N LEU A 4 -22.83 -0.88 35.21
CA LEU A 4 -22.10 -1.49 34.10
C LEU A 4 -22.58 -0.82 32.81
N ALA A 5 -21.70 -0.03 32.19
CA ALA A 5 -21.94 0.55 30.88
C ALA A 5 -22.14 -0.60 29.87
N ALA A 6 -23.31 -0.63 29.23
CA ALA A 6 -23.60 -1.58 28.16
C ALA A 6 -22.58 -1.39 27.01
N PRO A 7 -22.11 -2.49 26.39
CA PRO A 7 -21.20 -2.39 25.26
C PRO A 7 -21.86 -1.61 24.12
N ARG A 8 -21.20 -0.53 23.69
CA ARG A 8 -21.63 0.36 22.62
C ARG A 8 -21.78 -0.47 21.34
N ALA A 9 -23.01 -0.63 20.84
CA ALA A 9 -23.28 -1.37 19.61
C ALA A 9 -22.47 -0.76 18.45
N THR A 10 -21.55 -1.54 17.88
CA THR A 10 -20.77 -1.14 16.71
C THR A 10 -21.72 -0.97 15.52
N ALA A 11 -21.66 0.19 14.85
CA ALA A 11 -22.44 0.46 13.65
C ALA A 11 -22.29 -0.69 12.63
N PRO A 12 -23.36 -1.08 11.92
CA PRO A 12 -23.33 -2.21 11.00
C PRO A 12 -22.28 -1.98 9.91
N ARG A 13 -21.38 -2.95 9.75
CA ARG A 13 -20.35 -2.91 8.71
C ARG A 13 -21.03 -2.94 7.34
N VAL A 14 -20.87 -1.86 6.59
CA VAL A 14 -21.28 -1.83 5.17
C VAL A 14 -20.43 -2.85 4.43
N ALA A 15 -21.07 -3.86 3.84
CA ALA A 15 -20.39 -4.84 3.02
C ALA A 15 -19.90 -4.18 1.72
N PRO A 16 -18.66 -4.45 1.27
CA PRO A 16 -18.16 -3.92 0.02
C PRO A 16 -18.97 -4.48 -1.16
N HIS A 17 -19.08 -3.69 -2.22
CA HIS A 17 -19.93 -3.99 -3.38
C HIS A 17 -19.25 -3.60 -4.69
N LEU A 18 -19.74 -4.13 -5.82
CA LEU A 18 -19.18 -3.87 -7.15
C LEU A 18 -19.68 -2.57 -7.82
N ARG A 19 -20.21 -1.58 -7.09
CA ARG A 19 -20.83 -0.40 -7.73
C ARG A 19 -19.81 0.43 -8.51
N HIS A 20 -18.61 0.64 -7.96
CA HIS A 20 -17.59 1.48 -8.60
C HIS A 20 -16.94 0.73 -9.76
N GLU A 21 -16.69 -0.55 -9.55
CA GLU A 21 -16.20 -1.48 -10.56
C GLU A 21 -17.15 -1.50 -11.77
N ARG A 22 -18.47 -1.60 -11.52
CA ARG A 22 -19.48 -1.55 -12.58
C ARG A 22 -19.54 -0.22 -13.33
N LEU A 23 -19.28 0.90 -12.67
CA LEU A 23 -19.24 2.20 -13.35
C LEU A 23 -18.07 2.23 -14.33
N LEU A 24 -16.87 1.84 -13.88
CA LEU A 24 -15.67 1.82 -14.71
C LEU A 24 -15.76 0.79 -15.85
N LEU A 25 -16.34 -0.39 -15.59
CA LEU A 25 -16.57 -1.41 -16.62
C LEU A 25 -17.62 -1.01 -17.66
N ARG A 26 -18.59 -0.16 -17.30
CA ARG A 26 -19.57 0.39 -18.25
C ARG A 26 -18.99 1.53 -19.08
N ASP A 27 -17.95 2.18 -18.61
CA ASP A 27 -17.21 3.24 -19.29
C ASP A 27 -16.18 2.69 -20.31
N GLY A 28 -16.46 1.50 -20.87
CA GLY A 28 -15.67 0.89 -21.95
C GLY A 28 -14.50 -0.01 -21.50
N ALA A 29 -14.26 -0.18 -20.20
CA ALA A 29 -13.27 -1.16 -19.71
C ALA A 29 -13.83 -2.59 -19.75
N ARG A 30 -13.08 -3.54 -20.33
CA ARG A 30 -13.44 -4.97 -20.33
C ARG A 30 -13.03 -5.64 -19.01
N LEU A 31 -11.84 -5.33 -18.52
CA LEU A 31 -11.23 -5.92 -17.34
C LEU A 31 -10.82 -4.83 -16.35
N LEU A 32 -11.26 -4.98 -15.10
CA LEU A 32 -10.89 -4.10 -14.00
C LEU A 32 -10.17 -4.90 -12.92
N ALA A 33 -9.01 -4.40 -12.49
CA ALA A 33 -8.26 -4.93 -11.36
C ALA A 33 -8.51 -4.08 -10.10
N GLY A 34 -8.98 -4.67 -9.01
CA GLY A 34 -8.90 -4.06 -7.69
C GLY A 34 -7.52 -4.33 -7.07
N MET A 35 -6.88 -3.30 -6.51
CA MET A 35 -5.54 -3.39 -5.94
C MET A 35 -5.44 -2.72 -4.58
N ASP A 36 -4.73 -3.38 -3.65
CA ASP A 36 -4.38 -2.86 -2.32
C ASP A 36 -3.02 -3.41 -1.86
N GLU A 37 -2.30 -2.64 -1.05
CA GLU A 37 -0.99 -3.00 -0.52
C GLU A 37 -0.99 -3.37 0.97
N VAL A 38 0.05 -4.11 1.36
CA VAL A 38 0.35 -4.38 2.75
C VAL A 38 1.85 -4.33 3.00
N GLY A 39 2.23 -3.97 4.22
CA GLY A 39 3.63 -3.95 4.63
C GLY A 39 4.36 -2.67 4.27
N ARG A 40 3.66 -1.63 3.78
CA ARG A 40 4.29 -0.35 3.45
C ARG A 40 5.13 0.18 4.61
N GLY A 41 4.62 0.19 5.85
CA GLY A 41 5.32 0.71 7.04
C GLY A 41 6.07 -0.32 7.89
N SER A 42 6.35 -1.52 7.38
CA SER A 42 7.10 -2.54 8.14
C SER A 42 8.60 -2.26 8.11
N LEU A 43 9.32 -2.58 9.18
CA LEU A 43 10.78 -2.46 9.24
C LEU A 43 11.48 -3.64 8.54
N ALA A 44 10.82 -4.78 8.45
CA ALA A 44 11.34 -6.00 7.84
C ALA A 44 10.33 -6.66 6.89
N GLY A 45 10.88 -7.44 5.97
CA GLY A 45 10.16 -8.21 4.98
C GLY A 45 9.60 -7.38 3.82
N PRO A 46 8.96 -8.05 2.87
CA PRO A 46 8.54 -7.44 1.62
C PRO A 46 7.42 -6.43 1.81
N VAL A 47 7.26 -5.55 0.83
CA VAL A 47 5.97 -4.93 0.54
C VAL A 47 5.22 -5.84 -0.43
N SER A 48 3.91 -5.96 -0.27
CA SER A 48 3.10 -6.88 -1.07
C SER A 48 1.83 -6.21 -1.56
N VAL A 49 1.45 -6.52 -2.79
CA VAL A 49 0.28 -5.95 -3.47
C VAL A 49 -0.61 -7.08 -3.96
N GLY A 50 -1.86 -7.07 -3.54
CA GLY A 50 -2.87 -8.00 -4.04
C GLY A 50 -3.57 -7.43 -5.26
N VAL A 51 -3.98 -8.30 -6.17
CA VAL A 51 -4.79 -7.99 -7.35
C VAL A 51 -5.96 -8.97 -7.43
N VAL A 52 -7.16 -8.44 -7.69
CA VAL A 52 -8.30 -9.26 -8.13
C VAL A 52 -8.93 -8.64 -9.37
N VAL A 53 -9.02 -9.43 -10.45
CA VAL A 53 -9.59 -9.02 -11.73
C VAL A 53 -11.07 -9.40 -11.80
N VAL A 54 -11.90 -8.44 -12.18
CA VAL A 54 -13.34 -8.58 -12.37
C VAL A 54 -13.77 -7.99 -13.71
N ASP A 55 -14.91 -8.44 -14.20
CA ASP A 55 -15.56 -7.97 -15.43
C ASP A 55 -17.05 -7.70 -15.20
N VAL A 56 -17.78 -7.39 -16.27
CA VAL A 56 -19.23 -7.15 -16.23
C VAL A 56 -20.04 -8.37 -15.79
N THR A 57 -19.51 -9.60 -15.94
CA THR A 57 -20.20 -10.84 -15.58
C THR A 57 -19.99 -11.23 -14.12
N THR A 58 -18.96 -10.66 -13.47
CA THR A 58 -18.58 -10.96 -12.10
C THR A 58 -19.71 -10.64 -11.11
N ARG A 59 -20.08 -11.65 -10.32
CA ARG A 59 -21.12 -11.56 -9.29
C ARG A 59 -20.58 -10.99 -7.97
N SER A 60 -21.48 -10.74 -7.03
CA SER A 60 -21.14 -10.23 -5.70
C SER A 60 -20.02 -11.03 -5.03
N ALA A 61 -19.18 -10.32 -4.25
CA ALA A 61 -18.10 -10.94 -3.49
C ALA A 61 -18.60 -12.00 -2.50
N PRO A 62 -17.74 -12.98 -2.13
CA PRO A 62 -18.05 -13.93 -1.07
C PRO A 62 -18.50 -13.24 0.21
N LYS A 63 -19.46 -13.87 0.91
CA LYS A 63 -19.98 -13.35 2.18
C LYS A 63 -18.84 -13.21 3.20
N GLY A 64 -18.76 -12.05 3.84
CA GLY A 64 -17.77 -11.76 4.87
C GLY A 64 -16.51 -11.05 4.39
N VAL A 65 -16.34 -10.86 3.06
CA VAL A 65 -15.29 -9.99 2.54
C VAL A 65 -15.50 -8.56 3.05
N ALA A 66 -14.41 -7.95 3.49
CA ALA A 66 -14.31 -6.58 3.98
C ALA A 66 -12.82 -6.21 4.06
N ASP A 67 -12.54 -4.94 4.38
CA ASP A 67 -11.21 -4.47 4.79
C ASP A 67 -10.51 -5.50 5.72
N SER A 68 -9.32 -5.93 5.29
CA SER A 68 -8.52 -6.96 5.93
C SER A 68 -8.11 -6.61 7.36
N LYS A 69 -8.01 -5.32 7.71
CA LYS A 69 -7.71 -4.84 9.07
C LYS A 69 -8.91 -5.01 10.00
N LEU A 70 -10.12 -5.02 9.45
CA LEU A 70 -11.34 -5.24 10.21
C LEU A 70 -11.65 -6.73 10.42
N LEU A 71 -10.90 -7.64 9.80
CA LEU A 71 -11.12 -9.08 9.90
C LEU A 71 -10.09 -9.72 10.84
N ALA A 72 -10.57 -10.57 11.76
CA ALA A 72 -9.67 -11.39 12.57
C ALA A 72 -8.84 -12.33 11.68
N PRO A 73 -7.58 -12.68 12.05
CA PRO A 73 -6.71 -13.51 11.22
C PRO A 73 -7.34 -14.83 10.74
N ALA A 74 -8.03 -15.54 11.64
CA ALA A 74 -8.74 -16.77 11.31
C ALA A 74 -9.91 -16.53 10.33
N ALA A 75 -10.62 -15.40 10.45
CA ALA A 75 -11.70 -15.04 9.54
C ALA A 75 -11.18 -14.73 8.12
N ARG A 76 -10.04 -14.03 8.00
CA ARG A 76 -9.39 -13.79 6.71
C ARG A 76 -8.97 -15.08 6.03
N THR A 77 -8.30 -15.96 6.77
CA THR A 77 -7.82 -17.24 6.24
C THR A 77 -8.96 -18.12 5.73
N ARG A 78 -10.11 -18.13 6.43
CA ARG A 78 -11.32 -18.82 5.98
C ARG A 78 -11.93 -18.26 4.69
N LEU A 79 -11.64 -17.03 4.30
CA LEU A 79 -12.10 -16.45 3.03
C LEU A 79 -11.27 -16.93 1.83
N LEU A 80 -10.02 -17.35 2.04
CA LEU A 80 -9.10 -17.66 0.94
C LEU A 80 -9.65 -18.69 -0.06
N PRO A 81 -10.30 -19.81 0.35
CA PRO A 81 -10.85 -20.75 -0.63
C PRO A 81 -11.98 -20.13 -1.49
N ALA A 82 -12.81 -19.27 -0.90
CA ALA A 82 -13.90 -18.61 -1.62
C ALA A 82 -13.36 -17.50 -2.55
N LEU A 83 -12.41 -16.71 -2.06
CA LEU A 83 -11.68 -15.72 -2.85
C LEU A 83 -10.85 -16.36 -3.96
N GLY A 84 -10.39 -17.60 -3.80
CA GLY A 84 -9.71 -18.39 -4.83
C GLY A 84 -10.59 -18.80 -6.00
N ARG A 85 -11.92 -18.67 -5.88
CA ARG A 85 -12.89 -18.93 -6.95
C ARG A 85 -13.67 -17.69 -7.42
N TRP A 86 -13.44 -16.53 -6.80
CA TRP A 86 -14.16 -15.30 -7.10
C TRP A 86 -13.36 -14.35 -7.98
N GLY A 87 -13.99 -13.75 -9.00
CA GLY A 87 -13.29 -12.97 -10.03
C GLY A 87 -12.58 -13.87 -11.05
N LEU A 88 -12.12 -13.25 -12.12
CA LEU A 88 -11.53 -13.93 -13.28
C LEU A 88 -10.10 -14.39 -12.99
N ALA A 89 -9.30 -13.54 -12.36
CA ALA A 89 -7.93 -13.83 -12.00
C ALA A 89 -7.56 -13.12 -10.70
N ARG A 90 -6.52 -13.62 -10.02
CA ARG A 90 -5.99 -13.03 -8.80
C ARG A 90 -4.50 -13.32 -8.68
N ALA A 91 -3.76 -12.44 -8.04
CA ALA A 91 -2.35 -12.65 -7.74
C ALA A 91 -1.95 -11.78 -6.55
N VAL A 92 -0.83 -12.13 -5.93
CA VAL A 92 -0.10 -11.22 -5.04
C VAL A 92 1.31 -11.08 -5.61
N GLY A 93 1.77 -9.84 -5.70
CA GLY A 93 3.14 -9.52 -6.08
C GLY A 93 3.89 -8.96 -4.89
N HIS A 94 5.20 -9.17 -4.87
CA HIS A 94 6.05 -8.79 -3.76
C HIS A 94 7.26 -8.01 -4.27
N ALA A 95 7.75 -7.10 -3.44
CA ALA A 95 9.09 -6.54 -3.56
C ALA A 95 9.79 -6.68 -2.19
N SER A 96 10.97 -7.29 -2.22
CA SER A 96 11.78 -7.66 -1.06
C SER A 96 12.32 -6.44 -0.31
N ALA A 97 12.85 -6.65 0.89
CA ALA A 97 13.52 -5.58 1.64
C ALA A 97 14.74 -5.02 0.89
N ALA A 98 15.50 -5.89 0.20
CA ALA A 98 16.64 -5.49 -0.63
C ALA A 98 16.20 -4.60 -1.81
N GLU A 99 15.13 -4.97 -2.51
CA GLU A 99 14.58 -4.13 -3.59
C GLU A 99 14.05 -2.79 -3.04
N ILE A 100 13.43 -2.78 -1.86
CA ILE A 100 13.01 -1.53 -1.20
C ILE A 100 14.21 -0.64 -0.90
N ASP A 101 15.32 -1.23 -0.43
CA ASP A 101 16.55 -0.49 -0.14
C ASP A 101 17.22 0.05 -1.42
N GLU A 102 17.10 -0.68 -2.53
CA GLU A 102 17.68 -0.31 -3.83
C GLU A 102 16.87 0.80 -4.54
N VAL A 103 15.56 0.63 -4.66
CA VAL A 103 14.71 1.50 -5.50
C VAL A 103 13.78 2.42 -4.69
N GLY A 104 13.75 2.28 -3.37
CA GLY A 104 12.84 3.01 -2.49
C GLY A 104 11.41 2.43 -2.47
N ILE A 105 10.64 2.82 -1.46
CA ILE A 105 9.33 2.18 -1.17
C ILE A 105 8.28 2.38 -2.27
N ILE A 106 8.28 3.52 -2.96
CA ILE A 106 7.28 3.81 -4.02
C ILE A 106 7.57 2.97 -5.27
N ALA A 107 8.83 2.89 -5.69
CA ALA A 107 9.20 2.04 -6.83
C ALA A 107 9.06 0.56 -6.49
N ALA A 108 9.34 0.14 -5.26
CA ALA A 108 9.09 -1.23 -4.81
C ALA A 108 7.59 -1.59 -4.78
N LEU A 109 6.72 -0.66 -4.36
CA LEU A 109 5.26 -0.83 -4.48
C LEU A 109 4.84 -1.03 -5.93
N ARG A 110 5.34 -0.18 -6.83
CA ARG A 110 5.12 -0.31 -8.27
C ARG A 110 5.56 -1.67 -8.78
N LEU A 111 6.77 -2.12 -8.43
CA LEU A 111 7.32 -3.42 -8.82
C LEU A 111 6.44 -4.57 -8.35
N ALA A 112 6.01 -4.57 -7.08
CA ALA A 112 5.08 -5.55 -6.54
C ALA A 112 3.73 -5.53 -7.28
N GLY A 113 3.18 -4.35 -7.57
CA GLY A 113 1.94 -4.20 -8.34
C GLY A 113 2.06 -4.69 -9.79
N THR A 114 3.13 -4.33 -10.48
CA THR A 114 3.42 -4.77 -11.85
C THR A 114 3.61 -6.29 -11.92
N ARG A 115 4.28 -6.90 -10.93
CA ARG A 115 4.38 -8.37 -10.83
C ARG A 115 3.02 -9.04 -10.68
N ALA A 116 2.17 -8.50 -9.80
CA ALA A 116 0.82 -9.02 -9.61
C ALA A 116 -0.04 -8.89 -10.89
N LEU A 117 0.07 -7.75 -11.59
CA LEU A 117 -0.60 -7.52 -12.87
C LEU A 117 -0.09 -8.45 -13.98
N GLY A 118 1.22 -8.66 -14.07
CA GLY A 118 1.82 -9.59 -15.01
C GLY A 118 1.34 -11.02 -14.77
N ALA A 119 1.28 -11.45 -13.51
CA ALA A 119 0.78 -12.77 -13.13
C ALA A 119 -0.68 -12.99 -13.57
N VAL A 120 -1.59 -12.04 -13.31
CA VAL A 120 -2.99 -12.18 -13.76
C VAL A 120 -3.12 -12.08 -15.28
N ALA A 121 -2.27 -11.28 -15.94
CA ALA A 121 -2.32 -11.11 -17.39
C ALA A 121 -2.02 -12.40 -18.16
N THR A 122 -1.25 -13.33 -17.59
CA THR A 122 -1.04 -14.67 -18.18
C THR A 122 -2.35 -15.46 -18.35
N SER A 123 -3.36 -15.18 -17.53
CA SER A 123 -4.62 -15.92 -17.50
C SER A 123 -5.77 -15.19 -18.21
N VAL A 124 -5.82 -13.86 -18.11
CA VAL A 124 -6.97 -13.06 -18.62
C VAL A 124 -6.57 -11.98 -19.63
N GLY A 125 -5.28 -11.85 -19.94
CA GLY A 125 -4.75 -10.75 -20.75
C GLY A 125 -4.59 -9.44 -19.97
N PRO A 126 -4.14 -8.36 -20.63
CA PRO A 126 -3.92 -7.07 -19.98
C PRO A 126 -5.25 -6.50 -19.44
N VAL A 127 -5.18 -5.89 -18.26
CA VAL A 127 -6.31 -5.20 -17.64
C VAL A 127 -6.41 -3.78 -18.20
N ASP A 128 -7.62 -3.24 -18.32
CA ASP A 128 -7.83 -1.91 -18.89
C ASP A 128 -7.77 -0.81 -17.82
N VAL A 129 -8.27 -1.14 -16.62
CA VAL A 129 -8.42 -0.22 -15.49
C VAL A 129 -7.95 -0.87 -14.20
N VAL A 130 -7.24 -0.11 -13.38
CA VAL A 130 -6.92 -0.44 -12.00
C VAL A 130 -7.71 0.48 -11.07
N LEU A 131 -8.45 -0.11 -10.14
CA LEU A 131 -9.04 0.58 -8.99
C LEU A 131 -8.12 0.38 -7.78
N LEU A 132 -7.43 1.46 -7.39
CA LEU A 132 -6.37 1.45 -6.40
C LEU A 132 -6.84 2.06 -5.07
N ASP A 133 -6.57 1.39 -3.94
CA ASP A 133 -6.78 2.00 -2.63
C ASP A 133 -5.78 3.15 -2.37
N GLY A 134 -6.29 4.24 -1.81
CA GLY A 134 -5.49 5.39 -1.39
C GLY A 134 -5.68 6.64 -2.24
N SER A 135 -4.81 7.61 -2.03
CA SER A 135 -4.87 8.94 -2.65
C SER A 135 -3.66 9.26 -3.53
N HIS A 136 -2.72 8.33 -3.68
CA HIS A 136 -1.48 8.52 -4.42
C HIS A 136 -1.32 7.40 -5.44
N ASP A 137 -1.03 7.78 -6.68
CA ASP A 137 -0.81 6.82 -7.76
C ASP A 137 0.65 6.38 -7.72
N TRP A 138 0.88 5.29 -7.00
CA TRP A 138 2.19 4.67 -6.92
C TRP A 138 2.43 3.65 -8.04
N LEU A 139 1.44 3.39 -8.92
CA LEU A 139 1.50 2.34 -9.95
C LEU A 139 1.88 2.90 -11.33
N SER A 140 1.34 4.06 -11.73
CA SER A 140 1.69 4.72 -12.99
C SER A 140 3.09 5.32 -12.94
N ARG A 141 3.94 5.01 -13.94
CA ARG A 141 5.29 5.59 -14.01
C ARG A 141 5.22 7.13 -14.04
N PRO A 142 6.12 7.84 -13.34
CA PRO A 142 6.21 9.29 -13.46
C PRO A 142 6.39 9.71 -14.92
N ALA A 143 5.76 10.80 -15.35
CA ALA A 143 5.82 11.28 -16.73
C ALA A 143 7.24 11.77 -17.14
N GLN A 144 8.11 12.04 -16.17
CA GLN A 144 9.53 12.29 -16.43
C GLN A 144 10.28 10.96 -16.39
N ALA A 145 10.63 10.45 -17.57
CA ALA A 145 11.70 9.48 -17.72
C ALA A 145 12.99 10.13 -17.19
N ASP A 146 13.73 9.42 -16.35
CA ASP A 146 15.04 9.88 -15.94
C ASP A 146 15.91 9.99 -17.20
N LEU A 147 16.70 11.05 -17.32
CA LEU A 147 17.53 11.30 -18.52
C LEU A 147 18.52 10.14 -18.81
N PHE A 148 18.68 9.24 -17.84
CA PHE A 148 19.60 8.09 -17.83
C PHE A 148 18.91 6.73 -17.88
N THR A 149 17.57 6.64 -17.83
CA THR A 149 16.86 5.37 -17.99
C THR A 149 16.62 5.08 -19.47
N LEU A 150 17.42 4.19 -20.05
CA LEU A 150 17.14 3.60 -21.36
C LEU A 150 15.97 2.63 -21.20
N ASP A 151 14.82 3.00 -21.76
CA ASP A 151 13.61 2.17 -21.83
C ASP A 151 13.85 0.93 -22.71
N ASP A 152 14.29 -0.18 -22.12
CA ASP A 152 14.50 -1.46 -22.85
C ASP A 152 13.63 -2.62 -22.32
N GLU A 153 12.79 -2.41 -21.31
CA GLU A 153 11.91 -3.46 -20.78
C GLU A 153 10.51 -3.41 -21.44
N PRO A 154 10.00 -4.52 -22.01
CA PRO A 154 8.69 -4.56 -22.64
C PRO A 154 7.59 -4.24 -21.62
N THR A 155 7.10 -3.00 -21.67
CA THR A 155 6.01 -2.56 -20.82
C THR A 155 4.70 -3.18 -21.30
N LEU A 156 4.10 -4.03 -20.47
CA LEU A 156 2.67 -4.32 -20.58
C LEU A 156 1.89 -3.00 -20.73
N PRO A 157 0.77 -2.98 -21.49
CA PRO A 157 -0.05 -1.79 -21.61
C PRO A 157 -0.39 -1.26 -20.22
N VAL A 158 -0.05 0.00 -19.93
CA VAL A 158 -0.28 0.59 -18.61
C VAL A 158 -1.78 0.81 -18.44
N PRO A 159 -2.45 0.16 -17.48
CA PRO A 159 -3.87 0.36 -17.25
C PRO A 159 -4.13 1.76 -16.73
N ARG A 160 -5.32 2.30 -17.00
CA ARG A 160 -5.75 3.56 -16.38
C ARG A 160 -5.95 3.36 -14.89
N VAL A 161 -5.31 4.18 -14.07
CA VAL A 161 -5.42 4.08 -12.60
C VAL A 161 -6.49 5.03 -12.09
N HIS A 162 -7.47 4.47 -11.38
CA HIS A 162 -8.48 5.20 -10.62
C HIS A 162 -8.23 5.00 -9.14
N MET A 163 -7.86 6.08 -8.45
CA MET A 163 -7.61 6.05 -7.01
C MET A 163 -8.88 6.31 -6.23
N ARG A 164 -9.01 5.65 -5.08
CA ARG A 164 -10.07 5.96 -4.13
C ARG A 164 -9.63 5.68 -2.70
N VAL A 165 -9.76 6.68 -1.84
CA VAL A 165 -9.45 6.56 -0.41
C VAL A 165 -10.40 5.58 0.26
N LYS A 166 -9.85 4.57 0.95
CA LYS A 166 -10.62 3.54 1.66
C LYS A 166 -11.52 2.73 0.71
N ALA A 167 -11.01 2.44 -0.48
CA ALA A 167 -11.66 1.59 -1.46
C ALA A 167 -11.84 0.17 -0.92
N ASP A 168 -10.90 -0.35 -0.13
CA ASP A 168 -11.01 -1.63 0.58
C ASP A 168 -12.27 -1.78 1.46
N ARG A 169 -12.84 -0.67 1.93
CA ARG A 169 -14.08 -0.65 2.72
C ARG A 169 -15.36 -0.70 1.89
N THR A 170 -15.29 -0.40 0.58
CA THR A 170 -16.51 -0.16 -0.23
C THR A 170 -16.50 -0.83 -1.60
N CYS A 171 -15.33 -1.10 -2.17
CA CYS A 171 -15.10 -1.77 -3.44
C CYS A 171 -14.77 -3.24 -3.17
N ALA A 172 -15.56 -4.14 -3.73
CA ALA A 172 -15.44 -5.57 -3.51
C ALA A 172 -14.11 -6.14 -4.06
N SER A 173 -13.65 -5.65 -5.21
CA SER A 173 -12.38 -6.13 -5.80
C SER A 173 -11.18 -5.73 -4.95
N VAL A 174 -11.15 -4.48 -4.46
CA VAL A 174 -10.09 -3.97 -3.58
C VAL A 174 -10.11 -4.64 -2.22
N ALA A 175 -11.29 -4.85 -1.62
CA ALA A 175 -11.43 -5.58 -0.36
C ALA A 175 -10.92 -7.02 -0.47
N ALA A 176 -11.17 -7.69 -1.59
CA ALA A 176 -10.66 -9.03 -1.84
C ALA A 176 -9.13 -9.03 -2.02
N ALA A 177 -8.60 -8.07 -2.78
CA ALA A 177 -7.16 -7.87 -2.97
C ALA A 177 -6.43 -7.63 -1.65
N SER A 178 -6.99 -6.80 -0.76
CA SER A 178 -6.41 -6.52 0.56
C SER A 178 -6.31 -7.77 1.43
N VAL A 179 -7.34 -8.62 1.40
CA VAL A 179 -7.34 -9.89 2.15
C VAL A 179 -6.28 -10.84 1.61
N LEU A 180 -6.17 -10.99 0.28
CA LEU A 180 -5.16 -11.84 -0.36
C LEU A 180 -3.74 -11.37 0.00
N ALA A 181 -3.45 -10.09 -0.24
CA ALA A 181 -2.15 -9.48 0.05
C ALA A 181 -1.76 -9.68 1.52
N LYS A 182 -2.70 -9.39 2.43
CA LYS A 182 -2.47 -9.47 3.87
C LYS A 182 -2.23 -10.91 4.34
N CYS A 183 -3.02 -11.88 3.86
CA CYS A 183 -2.84 -13.27 4.26
C CYS A 183 -1.51 -13.83 3.76
N GLU A 184 -1.18 -13.57 2.50
CA GLU A 184 0.04 -14.09 1.89
C GLU A 184 1.28 -13.47 2.54
N ARG A 185 1.32 -12.15 2.72
CA ARG A 185 2.43 -11.49 3.44
C ARG A 185 2.55 -11.95 4.88
N ASP A 186 1.43 -12.08 5.61
CA ASP A 186 1.48 -12.55 7.00
C ASP A 186 2.02 -13.98 7.09
N ALA A 187 1.67 -14.86 6.13
CA ALA A 187 2.21 -16.22 6.06
C ALA A 187 3.72 -16.23 5.79
N MET A 188 4.21 -15.39 4.87
CA MET A 188 5.66 -15.22 4.65
C MET A 188 6.38 -14.78 5.91
N MET A 189 5.88 -13.75 6.61
CA MET A 189 6.54 -13.26 7.83
C MET A 189 6.54 -14.30 8.95
N VAL A 190 5.50 -15.14 9.05
CA VAL A 190 5.47 -16.28 9.99
C VAL A 190 6.53 -17.31 9.63
N GLY A 191 6.67 -17.65 8.33
CA GLY A 191 7.71 -18.56 7.86
C GLY A 191 9.12 -18.05 8.19
N LEU A 192 9.40 -16.78 7.87
CA LEU A 192 10.69 -16.13 8.16
C LEU A 192 11.00 -16.05 9.66
N SER A 193 9.98 -16.03 10.52
CA SER A 193 10.17 -16.02 11.97
C SER A 193 10.77 -17.31 12.50
N ALA A 194 10.63 -18.44 11.79
CA ALA A 194 11.27 -19.69 12.19
C ALA A 194 12.81 -19.61 12.08
N GLU A 195 13.30 -18.88 11.08
CA GLU A 195 14.74 -18.67 10.86
C GLU A 195 15.30 -17.51 11.71
N HIS A 196 14.44 -16.57 12.11
CA HIS A 196 14.80 -15.42 12.93
C HIS A 196 13.86 -15.23 14.14
N PRO A 197 13.83 -16.17 15.09
CA PRO A 197 12.83 -16.19 16.17
C PRO A 197 12.91 -14.99 17.10
N ALA A 198 14.10 -14.42 17.29
CA ALA A 198 14.31 -13.28 18.18
C ALA A 198 13.50 -12.04 17.79
N TYR A 199 13.24 -11.82 16.50
CA TYR A 199 12.49 -10.64 16.05
C TYR A 199 10.95 -10.80 16.15
N ARG A 200 10.44 -11.98 16.53
CA ARG A 200 9.00 -12.29 16.70
C ARG A 200 8.10 -11.90 15.51
N TRP A 201 8.57 -12.14 14.28
CA TRP A 201 7.82 -11.77 13.08
C TRP A 201 6.55 -12.59 12.89
N ASP A 202 6.43 -13.73 13.55
CA ASP A 202 5.22 -14.52 13.70
C ASP A 202 4.08 -13.77 14.39
N GLU A 203 4.38 -12.74 15.17
CA GLU A 203 3.37 -11.87 15.79
C GLU A 203 3.31 -10.49 15.12
N ASN A 204 4.44 -9.78 15.07
CA ASN A 204 4.49 -8.39 14.63
C ASN A 204 4.55 -8.21 13.11
N LYS A 205 4.74 -9.29 12.33
CA LYS A 205 4.80 -9.26 10.85
C LYS A 205 5.82 -8.28 10.28
N GLY A 206 6.89 -8.01 11.01
CA GLY A 206 7.96 -7.07 10.66
C GLY A 206 7.65 -5.60 10.99
N TYR A 207 6.53 -5.28 11.64
CA TYR A 207 6.24 -3.93 12.13
C TYR A 207 7.02 -3.59 13.42
N ALA A 208 7.09 -2.31 13.76
CA ALA A 208 7.82 -1.80 14.92
C ALA A 208 7.09 -2.09 16.26
N SER A 209 7.03 -3.36 16.68
CA SER A 209 6.60 -3.74 18.04
C SER A 209 7.74 -3.56 19.04
N PRO A 210 7.44 -3.39 20.34
CA PRO A 210 8.46 -3.32 21.40
C PRO A 210 9.49 -4.46 21.35
N GLU A 211 9.04 -5.69 21.09
CA GLU A 211 9.89 -6.88 21.05
C GLU A 211 10.81 -6.89 19.83
N HIS A 212 10.28 -6.51 18.68
CA HIS A 212 11.08 -6.32 17.45
C HIS A 212 12.17 -5.26 17.65
N MET A 213 11.83 -4.13 18.27
CA MET A 213 12.79 -3.05 18.54
C MET A 213 13.82 -3.43 19.61
N ALA A 214 13.45 -4.27 20.58
CA ALA A 214 14.39 -4.84 21.54
C ALA A 214 15.39 -5.77 20.85
N ALA A 215 14.90 -6.70 20.02
CA ALA A 215 15.74 -7.60 19.25
C ALA A 215 16.67 -6.86 18.27
N LEU A 216 16.19 -5.78 17.64
CA LEU A 216 17.02 -4.91 16.78
C LEU A 216 18.17 -4.24 17.54
N ARG A 217 17.94 -3.82 18.80
CA ARG A 217 18.98 -3.24 19.65
C ARG A 217 20.03 -4.26 20.08
N GLU A 218 19.60 -5.48 20.36
CA GLU A 218 20.46 -6.53 20.89
C GLU A 218 21.25 -7.26 19.79
N LEU A 219 20.60 -7.58 18.67
CA LEU A 219 21.14 -8.42 17.61
C LEU A 219 21.53 -7.65 16.34
N GLY A 220 21.12 -6.39 16.23
CA GLY A 220 21.25 -5.61 15.00
C GLY A 220 20.25 -6.02 13.91
N PRO A 221 20.36 -5.45 12.70
CA PRO A 221 19.46 -5.74 11.58
C PRO A 221 19.90 -6.98 10.77
N SER A 222 18.94 -7.87 10.49
CA SER A 222 19.09 -8.96 9.52
C SER A 222 19.11 -8.46 8.07
N VAL A 223 19.36 -9.37 7.12
CA VAL A 223 19.27 -9.08 5.67
C VAL A 223 17.83 -8.84 5.20
N LEU A 224 16.84 -9.20 6.01
CA LEU A 224 15.41 -9.03 5.71
C LEU A 224 14.87 -7.70 6.25
N HIS A 225 15.68 -6.94 7.00
CA HIS A 225 15.35 -5.57 7.40
C HIS A 225 15.60 -4.60 6.25
N ARG A 226 14.81 -3.52 6.19
CA ARG A 226 15.00 -2.41 5.25
C ARG A 226 16.08 -1.49 5.79
N ARG A 227 17.32 -1.72 5.38
CA ARG A 227 18.51 -1.09 5.95
C ARG A 227 18.70 0.35 5.47
N SER A 228 18.04 0.75 4.40
CA SER A 228 17.95 2.15 3.95
C SER A 228 17.09 3.02 4.89
N TRP A 229 16.31 2.40 5.79
CA TRP A 229 15.43 3.10 6.72
C TRP A 229 16.13 3.38 8.06
N ARG A 230 15.60 4.37 8.80
CA ARG A 230 16.01 4.57 10.20
C ARG A 230 15.42 3.46 11.07
N LEU A 231 16.24 2.44 11.36
CA LEU A 231 15.86 1.33 12.23
C LEU A 231 16.02 1.73 13.71
N PRO A 232 14.98 1.59 14.56
CA PRO A 232 15.06 1.95 15.96
C PRO A 232 16.15 1.16 16.69
N GLY A 233 17.07 1.87 17.33
CA GLY A 233 18.04 1.28 18.24
C GLY A 233 19.27 0.64 17.57
N THR A 234 19.46 0.79 16.27
CA THR A 234 20.74 0.49 15.61
C THR A 234 21.59 1.75 15.58
N THR A 235 22.81 1.71 16.14
CA THR A 235 23.84 2.75 16.02
C THR A 235 24.38 2.77 14.58
N GLY A 236 23.59 3.33 13.68
CA GLY A 236 23.89 3.43 12.25
C GLY A 236 23.45 4.76 11.65
N GLY A 237 23.58 5.83 12.43
CA GLY A 237 23.21 7.19 12.06
C GLY A 237 23.94 8.25 12.90
N GLU A 238 25.19 7.99 13.29
CA GLU A 238 26.10 9.08 13.65
C GLU A 238 26.75 9.57 12.36
N GLY A 239 26.25 10.68 11.82
CA GLY A 239 26.75 11.24 10.57
C GLY A 239 25.89 12.27 9.87
N LEU A 240 24.93 12.92 10.55
CA LEU A 240 24.45 14.27 10.21
C LEU A 240 23.98 14.89 11.53
N VAL A 241 24.90 15.56 12.21
CA VAL A 241 24.56 16.45 13.31
C VAL A 241 23.66 17.56 12.77
N ASP A 242 22.49 17.74 13.40
CA ASP A 242 21.71 18.97 13.34
C ASP A 242 22.57 20.09 13.91
N GLU A 243 23.34 20.75 13.06
CA GLU A 243 24.01 22.02 13.39
C GLU A 243 23.35 23.15 12.61
N VAL A 244 22.05 23.35 12.86
CA VAL A 244 21.39 24.65 12.63
C VAL A 244 20.39 24.93 13.75
N ALA A 245 20.84 24.84 15.00
CA ALA A 245 20.13 25.40 16.15
C ALA A 245 21.01 26.46 16.80
N GLY A 246 21.00 27.66 16.22
CA GLY A 246 21.81 28.76 16.74
C GLY A 246 22.00 29.94 15.79
N LEU A 247 20.93 30.44 15.18
CA LEU A 247 20.92 31.81 14.67
C LEU A 247 19.72 32.55 15.29
N PRO A 248 19.94 33.72 15.90
CA PRO A 248 18.85 34.50 16.50
C PRO A 248 17.89 34.96 15.39
N VAL A 249 16.60 34.82 15.66
CA VAL A 249 15.54 35.37 14.82
C VAL A 249 15.44 36.85 15.15
N ASP A 250 15.81 37.71 14.20
CA ASP A 250 15.54 39.14 14.26
C ASP A 250 14.06 39.36 13.96
N ASP A 251 13.29 39.79 14.97
CA ASP A 251 11.92 40.26 14.83
C ASP A 251 11.96 41.66 14.17
N ASP A 252 12.02 41.73 12.83
CA ASP A 252 11.66 42.95 12.07
C ASP A 252 11.64 42.69 10.56
N VAL A 253 10.54 42.12 10.04
CA VAL A 253 10.01 42.49 8.71
C VAL A 253 8.57 41.99 8.57
N ASP A 254 7.65 42.74 9.16
CA ASP A 254 6.29 42.86 8.64
C ASP A 254 6.21 44.19 7.86
N ALA A 255 5.36 44.22 6.83
CA ALA A 255 5.04 45.37 5.95
C ALA A 255 5.90 45.56 4.68
N ALA A 256 5.77 44.64 3.72
CA ALA A 256 5.55 44.99 2.32
C ALA A 256 5.31 43.71 1.50
N LEU A 257 4.04 43.37 1.23
CA LEU A 257 3.55 42.67 0.02
C LEU A 257 2.09 42.18 0.20
N LEU A 258 1.23 43.03 0.77
CA LEU A 258 -0.22 42.96 0.57
C LEU A 258 -0.68 44.32 0.02
N GLY A 259 -0.83 44.40 -1.30
CA GLY A 259 -1.32 45.59 -2.00
C GLY A 259 -1.89 45.20 -3.35
N LEU A 260 -3.21 45.02 -3.41
CA LEU A 260 -4.00 44.72 -4.60
C LEU A 260 -4.04 45.90 -5.58
N ALA A 261 -4.27 45.52 -6.85
CA ALA A 261 -4.63 46.27 -8.06
C ALA A 261 -5.30 47.66 -7.93
N SER A 262 -4.99 48.61 -8.85
CA SER A 262 -5.75 48.90 -10.10
C SER A 262 -5.51 50.34 -10.65
N ASP A 263 -5.07 50.44 -11.92
CA ASP A 263 -5.38 51.42 -13.01
C ASP A 263 -5.20 52.96 -12.83
N PRO A 264 -5.28 53.79 -13.91
CA PRO A 264 -4.57 53.81 -15.21
C PRO A 264 -4.01 55.24 -15.57
N ASP A 265 -3.52 55.38 -16.80
CA ASP A 265 -3.40 56.61 -17.64
C ASP A 265 -2.21 57.59 -17.59
N GLU A 266 -1.85 57.96 -18.84
CA GLU A 266 -1.26 59.18 -19.41
C GLU A 266 0.26 59.51 -19.36
N ALA A 267 0.82 59.48 -20.59
CA ALA A 267 1.59 60.53 -21.28
C ALA A 267 2.88 61.09 -20.65
N PHE A 268 4.02 60.81 -21.28
CA PHE A 268 4.77 61.73 -22.17
C PHE A 268 5.95 61.00 -22.84
#